data_AF-A0A953BKD3-F1
#
_entry.id   AF-A0A953BKD3-F1
#
_cell.length_a   1.000
_cell.length_b   1.000
_cell.length_c   1.000
_cell.angle_alpha   90.00
_cell.angle_beta   90.00
_cell.angle_gamma   90.00
#
_symmetry.space_group_name_H-M   'P 1'
#
loop_
_entity.id
_entity.type
_entity.pdbx_description
1 polymer ?
#
loop_
_entity_poly.entity_id
_entity_poly.type
_entity_poly.pdbx_seq_one_letter_code
_entity_poly.pdbx_strand_id
1 'polypeptide(L)'
;MLPEPRLEGEQTPALAALLRLPASQQEVLSSHYLEGMPLEEISMMLGINTQAVKSRLARARESLRRELDRDGHLRRSTETETRS
;
A
#
# COMPACT_ATOMS: atom_id res chain seq x y z
N MET A 1 27.60 -9.56 7.69
CA MET A 1 26.78 -10.17 6.63
C MET A 1 25.35 -9.72 6.86
N LEU A 2 24.81 -8.84 6.01
CA LEU A 2 23.38 -8.52 6.09
C LEU A 2 22.61 -9.79 5.71
N PRO A 3 21.54 -10.16 6.42
CA PRO A 3 20.72 -11.29 6.01
C PRO A 3 20.19 -11.01 4.60
N GLU A 4 20.40 -11.95 3.67
CA GLU A 4 19.79 -11.92 2.35
C GLU A 4 18.28 -11.67 2.53
N PRO A 5 17.68 -10.70 1.80
CA PRO A 5 16.24 -10.51 1.85
C PRO A 5 15.60 -11.82 1.40
N ARG A 6 14.80 -12.42 2.29
CA ARG A 6 14.13 -13.69 2.01
C ARG A 6 13.05 -13.43 0.96
N LEU A 7 13.41 -13.52 -0.31
CA LEU A 7 12.48 -13.44 -1.45
C LEU A 7 11.74 -14.77 -1.63
N GLU A 8 11.25 -15.37 -0.55
CA GLU A 8 10.47 -16.61 -0.62
C GLU A 8 8.99 -16.28 -0.74
N GLY A 9 8.57 -15.81 -1.93
CA GLY A 9 7.18 -15.85 -2.44
C GLY A 9 6.04 -15.19 -1.64
N GLU A 10 6.27 -14.77 -0.40
CA GLU A 10 5.25 -14.21 0.48
C GLU A 10 5.22 -12.69 0.29
N GLN A 11 4.26 -12.25 -0.51
CA GLN A 11 3.87 -10.85 -0.55
C GLN A 11 3.52 -10.41 0.88
N THR A 12 4.17 -9.36 1.38
CA THR A 12 3.81 -8.82 2.69
C THR A 12 2.34 -8.39 2.68
N PRO A 13 1.61 -8.46 3.81
CA PRO A 13 0.22 -8.00 3.86
C PRO A 13 0.04 -6.57 3.37
N ALA A 14 1.04 -5.70 3.61
CA ALA A 14 1.05 -4.34 3.11
C ALA A 14 1.15 -4.26 1.58
N LEU A 15 2.01 -5.09 0.97
CA LEU A 15 2.12 -5.15 -0.48
C LEU A 15 0.85 -5.73 -1.12
N ALA A 16 0.28 -6.80 -0.55
CA ALA A 16 -0.99 -7.37 -1.01
C ALA A 16 -2.13 -6.35 -0.92
N ALA A 17 -2.24 -5.64 0.21
CA ALA A 17 -3.23 -4.58 0.38
C ALA A 17 -3.03 -3.44 -0.63
N LEU A 18 -1.79 -2.97 -0.82
CA LEU A 18 -1.45 -1.94 -1.82
C LEU A 18 -1.93 -2.35 -3.22
N LEU A 19 -1.67 -3.58 -3.64
CA LEU A 19 -2.04 -4.08 -4.97
C LEU A 19 -3.57 -4.18 -5.20
N ARG A 20 -4.39 -4.12 -4.14
CA ARG A 20 -5.86 -4.07 -4.25
C ARG A 20 -6.44 -2.66 -4.41
N LEU A 21 -5.63 -1.61 -4.23
CA LEU A 21 -6.10 -0.23 -4.39
C LEU A 21 -6.33 0.11 -5.87
N PRO A 22 -7.11 1.15 -6.20
CA PRO A 22 -7.15 1.69 -7.55
C PRO A 22 -5.75 2.11 -8.04
N ALA A 23 -5.42 1.86 -9.31
CA ALA A 23 -4.09 2.12 -9.88
C ALA A 23 -3.55 3.54 -9.58
N SER A 24 -4.41 4.56 -9.68
CA SER A 24 -4.03 5.95 -9.38
C SER A 24 -3.61 6.17 -7.92
N GLN A 25 -4.12 5.37 -6.98
CA GLN A 25 -3.74 5.40 -5.58
C GLN A 25 -2.46 4.58 -5.32
N GLN A 26 -2.31 3.44 -6.00
CA GLN A 26 -1.08 2.65 -5.95
C GLN A 26 0.11 3.50 -6.39
N GLU A 27 -0.02 4.15 -7.54
CA GLU A 27 1.03 4.92 -8.19
C GLU A 27 1.53 6.07 -7.29
N VAL A 28 0.64 6.82 -6.63
CA VAL A 28 1.10 7.88 -5.70
C VAL A 28 1.74 7.32 -4.44
N LEU A 29 1.32 6.14 -3.96
CA LEU A 29 1.91 5.52 -2.78
C LEU A 29 3.28 4.92 -3.10
N SER A 30 3.44 4.22 -4.23
CA SER A 30 4.71 3.66 -4.65
C SER A 30 5.73 4.76 -4.89
N SER A 31 5.36 5.77 -5.66
CA SER A 31 6.25 6.91 -5.95
C SER A 31 6.72 7.60 -4.67
N HIS A 32 5.81 7.83 -3.72
CA HIS A 32 6.16 8.57 -2.51
C HIS A 32 6.92 7.73 -1.47
N TYR A 33 6.47 6.49 -1.19
CA TYR A 33 7.00 5.70 -0.07
C TYR A 33 8.02 4.64 -0.49
N LEU A 34 7.94 4.12 -1.72
CA LEU A 34 8.89 3.12 -2.21
C LEU A 34 10.04 3.78 -2.98
N GLU A 35 9.72 4.77 -3.82
CA GLU A 35 10.70 5.48 -4.65
C GLU A 35 11.22 6.77 -3.98
N GLY A 36 10.58 7.23 -2.91
CA GLY A 36 11.02 8.41 -2.14
C GLY A 36 10.81 9.74 -2.86
N MET A 37 9.98 9.77 -3.90
CA MET A 37 9.77 10.97 -4.72
C MET A 37 9.07 12.09 -3.93
N PRO A 38 9.53 13.35 -4.07
CA PRO A 38 8.84 14.52 -3.54
C PRO A 38 7.53 14.79 -4.28
N LEU A 39 6.62 15.52 -3.64
CA LEU A 39 5.26 15.74 -4.16
C LEU A 39 5.25 16.52 -5.48
N GLU A 40 6.23 17.41 -5.65
CA GLU A 40 6.42 18.22 -6.85
C GLU A 40 6.81 17.35 -8.05
N GLU A 41 7.66 16.34 -7.85
CA GLU A 41 8.06 15.41 -8.90
C GLU A 41 6.91 14.47 -9.29
N ILE A 42 6.17 13.97 -8.30
CA ILE A 42 4.94 13.20 -8.52
C ILE A 42 3.91 14.04 -9.29
N SER A 43 3.79 15.33 -8.97
CA SER A 43 2.90 16.27 -9.66
C SER A 43 3.25 16.40 -11.14
N MET A 44 4.53 16.57 -11.47
CA MET A 44 5.02 16.63 -12.85
C MET A 44 4.83 15.30 -13.59
N MET A 45 5.18 14.18 -12.96
CA MET A 45 5.05 12.84 -13.54
C MET A 45 3.60 12.50 -13.89
N LEU A 46 2.66 12.81 -13.00
CA LEU A 46 1.25 12.48 -13.17
C LEU A 46 0.45 13.54 -13.94
N GLY A 47 1.05 14.67 -14.31
CA GLY A 47 0.37 15.77 -15.01
C GLY A 47 -0.78 16.41 -14.22
N ILE A 48 -0.70 16.39 -12.88
CA ILE A 48 -1.72 16.98 -11.99
C ILE A 48 -1.07 17.95 -11.01
N ASN A 49 -1.81 18.90 -10.45
CA ASN A 49 -1.24 19.83 -9.46
C ASN A 49 -0.90 19.15 -8.12
N THR A 50 0.02 19.75 -7.36
CA THR A 50 0.49 19.23 -6.06
C THR A 50 -0.62 19.06 -5.03
N GLN A 51 -1.69 19.87 -5.07
CA GLN A 51 -2.84 19.69 -4.17
C GLN A 51 -3.68 18.44 -4.50
N ALA A 52 -3.81 18.12 -5.79
CA ALA A 52 -4.41 16.88 -6.24
C ALA A 52 -3.57 15.68 -5.81
N VAL A 53 -2.23 15.78 -5.87
CA VAL A 53 -1.32 14.73 -5.34
C VAL A 53 -1.55 14.53 -3.85
N LYS A 54 -1.54 15.60 -3.04
CA LYS A 54 -1.79 15.53 -1.58
C LYS A 54 -3.14 14.88 -1.27
N SER A 55 -4.20 15.30 -1.97
CA SER A 55 -5.54 14.75 -1.80
C SER A 55 -5.63 13.27 -2.22
N ARG A 56 -4.92 12.89 -3.29
CA ARG A 56 -4.85 11.50 -3.76
C ARG A 56 -4.08 10.63 -2.76
N LEU A 57 -2.95 11.10 -2.24
CA LEU A 57 -2.20 10.43 -1.17
C LEU A 57 -3.02 10.23 0.10
N ALA A 58 -3.78 11.24 0.53
CA ALA A 58 -4.66 11.11 1.70
C ALA A 58 -5.70 10.01 1.51
N ARG A 59 -6.38 9.99 0.34
CA ARG A 59 -7.36 8.95 0.00
C ARG A 59 -6.71 7.57 -0.17
N ALA A 60 -5.51 7.52 -0.74
CA ALA A 60 -4.75 6.29 -0.91
C ALA A 60 -4.37 5.67 0.43
N ARG A 61 -3.88 6.47 1.39
CA ARG A 61 -3.58 6.00 2.75
C ARG A 61 -4.81 5.47 3.48
N GLU A 62 -5.93 6.17 3.38
CA GLU A 62 -7.19 5.71 4.00
C GLU A 62 -7.68 4.40 3.35
N SER A 63 -7.54 4.26 2.03
CA SER A 63 -7.90 3.02 1.34
C SER A 63 -6.97 1.87 1.74
N LEU A 64 -5.67 2.12 1.84
CA LEU A 64 -4.68 1.15 2.30
C LEU A 64 -4.97 0.67 3.73
N ARG A 65 -5.29 1.61 4.64
CA ARG A 65 -5.67 1.28 6.01
C ARG A 65 -6.87 0.33 6.06
N ARG A 66 -7.92 0.60 5.27
CA ARG A 66 -9.12 -0.25 5.20
C ARG A 66 -8.80 -1.65 4.68
N GLU A 67 -7.92 -1.75 3.69
CA GLU A 67 -7.51 -3.04 3.13
C GLU A 67 -6.67 -3.86 4.13
N LEU A 68 -5.78 -3.20 4.88
CA LEU A 68 -5.02 -3.83 5.96
C LEU A 68 -5.90 -4.29 7.13
N ASP A 69 -6.87 -3.45 7.52
CA ASP A 69 -7.84 -3.81 8.56
C ASP A 69 -8.64 -5.05 8.12
N ARG A 70 -9.13 -5.07 6.87
CA ARG A 70 -9.85 -6.20 6.28
C ARG A 70 -9.01 -7.49 6.34
N ASP A 71 -7.75 -7.46 5.92
CA ASP A 71 -6.86 -8.63 6.00
C ASP A 71 -6.64 -9.10 7.44
N GLY A 72 -6.48 -8.16 8.37
CA GLY A 72 -6.40 -8.47 9.79
C GLY A 72 -7.67 -9.16 10.31
N HIS A 73 -8.85 -8.71 9.88
CA HIS A 73 -10.11 -9.37 10.22
C HIS A 73 -10.23 -10.78 9.63
N LEU A 74 -9.83 -10.98 8.36
CA LEU A 74 -9.88 -12.28 7.69
C LEU A 74 -8.97 -13.32 8.33
N ARG A 75 -7.76 -12.93 8.76
CA ARG A 75 -6.82 -13.84 9.45
C ARG A 75 -7.37 -14.31 10.80
N ARG A 76 -8.00 -13.40 11.55
CA ARG A 76 -8.60 -13.73 12.87
C ARG A 76 -9.81 -14.65 12.76
N SER A 77 -10.60 -14.58 11.68
CA SER A 77 -11.75 -15.47 11.49
C SER A 77 -11.36 -16.91 11.18
N THR A 78 -10.24 -17.12 10.47
CA THR A 78 -9.77 -18.47 10.12
C THR A 78 -9.08 -19.21 11.27
N GLU A 79 -8.57 -18.49 12.28
CA GLU A 79 -7.95 -19.09 13.47
C GLU A 79 -8.97 -19.60 14.50
N THR A 80 -10.22 -19.11 14.47
CA THR A 80 -11.26 -19.52 15.42
C THR A 80 -11.96 -20.84 15.10
N GLU A 81 -11.79 -21.40 13.89
CA GLU A 81 -12.46 -22.66 13.47
C GLU A 81 -11.59 -23.92 13.61
N THR A 82 -10.29 -23.81 13.92
CA THR A 82 -9.37 -24.98 14.01
C THR A 82 -9.20 -25.53 15.44
N ARG A 83 -10.02 -25.09 16.40
CA ARG A 83 -9.96 -25.54 17.79
C ARG A 83 -11.29 -26.17 18.21
N SER A 84 -11.63 -27.31 17.61
CA SER A 84 -12.69 -28.22 18.08
C SER A 84 -12.30 -29.66 17.83
#